data_AF-A0A952T0F2-F1
#
_entry.id   AF-A0A952T0F2-F1
#
_cell.length_a   1.000
_cell.length_b   1.000
_cell.length_c   1.000
_cell.angle_alpha   90.00
_cell.angle_beta   90.00
_cell.angle_gamma   90.00
#
_symmetry.space_group_name_H-M   'P 1'
#
loop_
_entity.id
_entity.type
_entity.pdbx_description
1 polymer ?
#
loop_
_entity_poly.entity_id
_entity_poly.type
_entity_poly.pdbx_seq_one_letter_code
_entity_poly.pdbx_strand_id
1 'polypeptide(L)'
;MNQLWCSLIALILSLAITSTSAANPPCDTYPPAKQSRCLEIWTTLNKEDGPSIAQFGLDQQKRREEGKINAQQHLAENMNFIKQSTEKRIERLKERMAKE
;
A
#
# COMPACT_ATOMS: atom_id res chain seq x y z
N MET A 1 -8.04 32.25 21.26
CA MET A 1 -8.32 31.32 20.14
C MET A 1 -7.45 31.75 18.98
N ASN A 2 -6.42 30.99 18.57
CA ASN A 2 -5.82 31.12 17.23
C ASN A 2 -4.67 30.12 17.03
N GLN A 3 -3.82 29.88 18.03
CA GLN A 3 -2.62 29.07 17.83
C GLN A 3 -2.90 27.56 17.77
N LEU A 4 -3.66 27.03 18.73
CA LEU A 4 -4.04 25.61 18.78
C LEU A 4 -4.84 25.17 17.56
N TRP A 5 -5.69 26.05 17.04
CA TRP A 5 -6.55 25.75 15.89
C TRP A 5 -5.76 25.73 14.58
N CYS A 6 -4.81 26.67 14.40
CA CYS A 6 -3.87 26.64 13.28
C CYS A 6 -2.97 25.41 13.31
N SER A 7 -2.49 25.00 14.50
CA SER A 7 -1.66 23.78 14.63
C SER A 7 -2.43 22.51 14.28
N LEU A 8 -3.71 22.42 14.65
CA LEU A 8 -4.58 21.29 14.29
C LEU A 8 -4.86 21.24 12.79
N ILE A 9 -5.14 22.39 12.16
CA ILE A 9 -5.36 22.48 10.72
C ILE A 9 -4.08 22.10 9.95
N ALA A 10 -2.92 22.58 10.41
CA ALA A 10 -1.63 22.25 9.82
C ALA A 10 -1.31 20.75 9.93
N LEU A 11 -1.63 20.11 11.07
CA LEU A 11 -1.44 18.67 11.25
C LEU A 11 -2.35 17.86 10.32
N ILE A 12 -3.62 18.24 10.20
CA ILE A 12 -4.60 17.57 9.30
C ILE A 12 -4.18 17.71 7.82
N LEU A 13 -3.71 18.89 7.40
CA LEU A 13 -3.17 19.10 6.05
C LEU A 13 -1.89 18.27 5.81
N SER A 14 -1.03 18.14 6.81
CA SER A 14 0.19 17.32 6.71
C SER A 14 -0.12 15.83 6.52
N LEU A 15 -1.16 15.31 7.16
CA LEU A 15 -1.63 13.93 6.97
C LEU A 15 -2.35 13.73 5.62
N ALA A 16 -2.97 14.77 5.07
CA ALA A 16 -3.66 14.69 3.78
C ALA A 16 -2.69 14.69 2.58
N ILE A 17 -1.47 15.22 2.74
CA ILE A 17 -0.46 15.36 1.66
C ILE A 17 0.48 14.14 1.60
N THR A 18 0.38 13.17 2.51
CA THR A 18 1.08 11.90 2.34
C THR A 18 0.39 11.06 1.27
N SER A 19 0.59 11.45 0.00
CA SER A 19 0.51 10.55 -1.13
C SER A 19 1.56 9.49 -0.86
N THR A 20 1.17 8.37 -0.25
CA THR A 20 2.02 7.19 -0.24
C THR A 20 2.22 6.86 -1.70
N SER A 21 3.43 7.08 -2.22
CA SER A 21 3.79 6.63 -3.56
C SER A 21 3.80 5.11 -3.48
N ALA A 22 2.63 4.51 -3.65
CA ALA A 22 2.55 3.12 -4.08
C ALA A 22 3.51 3.02 -5.27
N ALA A 23 4.34 1.97 -5.28
CA ALA A 23 5.21 1.70 -6.42
C ALA A 23 4.42 1.95 -7.71
N ASN A 24 4.99 2.78 -8.60
CA ASN A 24 4.29 3.18 -9.82
C ASN A 24 3.73 1.92 -10.47
N PRO A 25 2.43 1.89 -10.81
CA PRO A 25 1.87 0.71 -11.44
C PRO A 25 2.66 0.39 -12.71
N PRO A 26 2.88 -0.89 -13.03
CA PRO A 26 3.54 -1.28 -14.27
C PRO A 26 2.58 -1.14 -15.46
N CYS A 27 1.98 0.05 -15.61
CA CYS A 27 1.01 0.34 -16.67
C CYS A 27 1.70 0.76 -17.97
N ASP A 28 2.94 1.23 -17.90
CA ASP A 28 3.81 1.52 -19.03
C ASP A 28 4.10 0.29 -19.90
N THR A 29 3.93 -0.92 -19.36
CA THR A 29 4.04 -2.17 -20.12
C THR A 29 2.84 -2.41 -21.07
N TYR A 30 1.77 -1.64 -20.96
CA TYR A 30 0.59 -1.74 -21.83
C TYR A 30 0.55 -0.61 -22.87
N PRO A 31 -0.10 -0.82 -24.04
CA PRO A 31 -0.27 0.21 -25.06
C PRO A 31 -0.92 1.48 -24.49
N PRO A 32 -0.61 2.68 -25.00
CA PRO A 32 -1.13 3.95 -24.47
C PRO A 32 -2.65 3.99 -24.26
N ALA A 33 -3.41 3.42 -25.20
CA ALA A 33 -4.88 3.35 -25.13
C ALA A 33 -5.42 2.54 -23.92
N LYS A 34 -4.59 1.68 -23.32
CA LYS A 34 -4.95 0.81 -22.18
C LYS A 34 -4.42 1.30 -20.84
N GLN A 35 -3.57 2.33 -20.81
CA GLN A 35 -2.88 2.76 -19.59
C GLN A 35 -3.83 3.35 -18.54
N SER A 36 -4.83 4.14 -18.97
CA SER A 36 -5.86 4.66 -18.05
C SER A 36 -6.62 3.52 -17.37
N ARG A 37 -6.97 2.49 -18.14
CA ARG A 37 -7.69 1.33 -17.62
C ARG A 37 -6.85 0.51 -16.65
N CYS A 38 -5.56 0.31 -16.97
CA CYS A 38 -4.61 -0.30 -16.06
C CYS A 38 -4.50 0.46 -14.74
N LEU A 39 -4.46 1.79 -14.76
CA LEU A 39 -4.37 2.61 -13.55
C LEU A 39 -5.61 2.47 -12.66
N GLU A 40 -6.81 2.42 -13.25
CA GLU A 40 -8.06 2.17 -12.52
C GLU A 40 -8.07 0.79 -11.86
N ILE A 41 -7.69 -0.26 -12.61
CA ILE A 41 -7.61 -1.63 -12.10
C ILE A 41 -6.57 -1.72 -10.99
N TRP A 42 -5.40 -1.13 -11.18
CA TRP A 42 -4.35 -1.08 -10.16
C TRP A 42 -4.83 -0.41 -8.88
N THR A 43 -5.46 0.76 -9.00
CA THR A 43 -6.02 1.50 -7.86
C THR A 43 -7.03 0.65 -7.10
N THR A 44 -7.87 -0.09 -7.83
CA THR A 44 -8.85 -1.00 -7.24
C THR A 44 -8.19 -2.15 -6.51
N LEU A 45 -7.21 -2.82 -7.13
CA LEU A 45 -6.45 -3.91 -6.50
C LEU A 45 -5.72 -3.46 -5.21
N ASN A 46 -5.16 -2.25 -5.20
CA ASN A 46 -4.53 -1.71 -3.98
C ASN A 46 -5.54 -1.47 -2.87
N LYS A 47 -6.75 -1.00 -3.19
CA LYS A 47 -7.84 -0.86 -2.21
C LYS A 47 -8.30 -2.21 -1.67
N GLU A 48 -8.44 -3.21 -2.54
CA GLU A 48 -8.78 -4.59 -2.16
C GLU A 48 -7.74 -5.20 -1.20
N ASP A 49 -6.45 -4.91 -1.41
CA ASP A 49 -5.37 -5.43 -0.58
C ASP A 49 -5.24 -4.72 0.78
N GLY A 50 -5.72 -3.48 0.89
CA GLY A 50 -5.56 -2.61 2.05
C GLY A 50 -5.87 -3.28 3.40
N PRO A 51 -7.05 -3.91 3.57
CA PRO A 51 -7.39 -4.60 4.83
C PRO A 51 -6.39 -5.70 5.22
N SER A 52 -5.91 -6.50 4.25
CA SER A 52 -4.96 -7.59 4.53
C SER A 52 -3.57 -7.06 4.92
N ILE A 53 -3.12 -5.96 4.30
CA ILE A 53 -1.86 -5.30 4.63
C ILE A 53 -1.93 -4.68 6.03
N ALA A 54 -3.05 -4.03 6.36
CA ALA A 54 -3.28 -3.47 7.68
C ALA A 54 -3.28 -4.56 8.77
N GLN A 55 -3.99 -5.67 8.53
CA GLN A 55 -4.03 -6.79 9.47
C GLN A 55 -2.64 -7.39 9.70
N PHE A 56 -1.86 -7.59 8.62
CA PHE A 56 -0.48 -8.06 8.74
C PHE A 56 0.36 -7.11 9.62
N GLY A 57 0.24 -5.80 9.43
CA GLY A 57 0.93 -4.80 10.25
C GLY A 57 0.55 -4.85 11.74
N LEU A 58 -0.75 -4.99 12.04
CA LEU A 58 -1.24 -5.15 13.41
C LEU A 58 -0.74 -6.44 14.07
N ASP A 59 -0.74 -7.55 13.32
CA ASP A 59 -0.24 -8.84 13.82
C ASP A 59 1.26 -8.79 14.10
N GLN A 60 2.03 -8.13 13.23
CA GLN A 60 3.46 -7.88 13.42
C GLN A 60 3.74 -7.03 14.67
N GLN A 61 2.95 -5.97 14.88
CA GLN A 61 3.08 -5.11 16.05
C GLN A 61 2.80 -5.90 17.33
N LYS A 62 1.67 -6.63 17.38
CA LYS A 62 1.32 -7.47 18.53
C LYS A 62 2.43 -8.48 18.84
N ARG A 63 2.97 -9.17 17.82
CA ARG A 63 4.05 -10.15 18.02
C ARG A 63 5.33 -9.52 18.56
N ARG A 64 5.66 -8.28 18.18
CA ARG A 64 6.78 -7.53 18.78
C ARG A 64 6.52 -7.18 20.24
N GLU A 65 5.32 -6.68 20.55
CA GLU A 65 4.92 -6.31 21.92
C GLU A 65 4.90 -7.53 22.86
N GLU A 66 4.50 -8.70 22.34
CA GLU A 66 4.54 -9.98 23.06
C GLU A 66 5.94 -10.60 23.13
N GLY A 67 6.97 -9.96 22.56
CA GLY A 67 8.34 -10.48 22.53
C GLY A 67 8.55 -11.73 21.66
N LYS A 68 7.59 -12.07 20.79
CA LYS A 68 7.64 -13.25 19.91
C LYS A 68 8.58 -13.09 18.72
N ILE A 69 8.86 -11.85 18.32
CA ILE A 69 9.82 -11.52 17.27
C ILE A 69 10.70 -10.34 17.67
N ASN A 70 11.97 -10.42 17.27
CA ASN A 70 12.91 -9.31 17.41
C ASN A 70 12.84 -8.35 16.21
N ALA A 71 13.64 -7.29 16.26
CA ALA A 71 13.65 -6.27 15.22
C ALA A 71 14.07 -6.77 13.84
N GLN A 72 15.03 -7.69 13.78
CA GLN A 72 15.53 -8.26 12.53
C GLN A 72 14.49 -9.20 11.90
N GLN A 73 13.84 -10.04 12.70
CA GLN A 73 12.78 -10.94 12.25
C GLN A 73 11.61 -10.17 11.66
N HIS A 74 11.13 -9.13 12.35
CA HIS A 74 10.07 -8.28 11.81
C HIS A 74 10.45 -7.61 10.49
N LEU A 75 11.68 -7.08 10.38
CA LEU A 75 12.12 -6.47 9.12
C LEU A 75 12.13 -7.49 7.99
N ALA A 76 12.68 -8.69 8.23
CA ALA A 76 12.72 -9.76 7.24
C ALA A 76 11.32 -10.23 6.83
N GLU A 77 10.41 -10.41 7.80
CA GLU A 77 9.03 -10.80 7.55
C GLU A 77 8.25 -9.72 6.80
N ASN A 78 8.42 -8.43 7.14
CA ASN A 78 7.82 -7.32 6.40
C ASN A 78 8.29 -7.29 4.94
N MET A 79 9.60 -7.44 4.71
CA MET A 79 10.15 -7.44 3.35
C MET A 79 9.60 -8.61 2.53
N ASN A 80 9.51 -9.80 3.13
CA ASN A 80 8.91 -10.97 2.48
C ASN A 80 7.43 -10.75 2.15
N PHE A 81 6.66 -10.18 3.08
CA PHE A 81 5.25 -9.88 2.85
C PHE A 81 5.05 -8.84 1.75
N ILE A 82 5.83 -7.75 1.75
CA ILE A 82 5.76 -6.72 0.71
C ILE A 82 6.06 -7.32 -0.66
N LYS A 83 7.09 -8.17 -0.76
CA LYS A 83 7.44 -8.86 -2.01
C LYS A 83 6.27 -9.73 -2.51
N GLN A 84 5.80 -10.66 -1.67
CA GLN A 84 4.74 -11.60 -2.06
C GLN A 84 3.42 -10.91 -2.38
N SER A 85 3.03 -9.90 -1.61
CA SER A 85 1.79 -9.14 -1.85
C SER A 85 1.87 -8.33 -3.15
N THR A 86 3.03 -7.77 -3.46
CA THR A 86 3.26 -7.04 -4.72
C THR A 86 3.22 -7.99 -5.92
N GLU A 87 3.89 -9.15 -5.84
CA GLU A 87 3.86 -10.18 -6.88
C GLU A 87 2.42 -10.64 -7.19
N LYS A 88 1.63 -10.96 -6.16
CA LYS A 88 0.22 -11.33 -6.28
C LYS A 88 -0.65 -10.22 -6.87
N ARG A 89 -0.35 -8.95 -6.56
CA ARG A 89 -1.07 -7.80 -7.13
C ARG A 89 -0.76 -7.63 -8.61
N ILE A 90 0.50 -7.81 -9.01
CA ILE A 90 0.92 -7.76 -10.41
C ILE A 90 0.28 -8.90 -11.21
N GLU A 91 0.21 -10.11 -10.66
CA GLU A 91 -0.47 -11.24 -11.30
C GLU A 91 -1.96 -10.95 -11.54
N ARG A 92 -2.69 -10.51 -10.50
CA ARG A 92 -4.09 -10.10 -10.65
C ARG A 92 -4.29 -8.93 -11.61
N LEU A 93 -3.34 -8.00 -11.69
CA LEU A 93 -3.37 -6.92 -12.69
C LEU A 93 -3.30 -7.50 -14.11
N LYS A 94 -2.35 -8.41 -14.37
CA LYS A 94 -2.21 -9.07 -15.67
C LYS A 94 -3.48 -9.83 -16.06
N GLU A 95 -4.06 -10.59 -15.13
CA GLU A 95 -5.30 -11.34 -15.34
C GLU A 95 -6.49 -10.44 -15.71
N ARG A 96 -6.61 -9.27 -15.04
CA ARG A 96 -7.69 -8.31 -15.34
C ARG A 96 -7.43 -7.58 -16.66
N MET A 97 -6.19 -7.15 -16.92
CA MET A 97 -5.81 -6.48 -18.17
C MET A 97 -5.90 -7.38 -19.41
N ALA A 98 -5.83 -8.70 -19.25
CA ALA A 98 -6.06 -9.65 -20.35
C ALA A 98 -7.52 -9.66 -20.86
N LYS A 99 -8.46 -9.07 -20.10
CA LYS A 99 -9.89 -8.96 -20.46
C LYS A 99 -10.26 -7.59 -21.03
N GLU A 100 -9.31 -6.67 -21.07
CA GLU A 100 -9.44 -5.29 -21.58
C GLU A 100 -8.77 -5.15 -22.96
#